data_AF-A0A7W9FXA3-F1
#
_entry.id   AF-A0A7W9FXA3-F1
#
_cell.length_a   1.000
_cell.length_b   1.000
_cell.length_c   1.000
_cell.angle_alpha   90.00
_cell.angle_beta   90.00
_cell.angle_gamma   90.00
#
_symmetry.space_group_name_H-M   'P 1'
#
loop_
_entity.id
_entity.type
_entity.pdbx_description
1 polymer ?
#
loop_
_entity_poly.entity_id
_entity_poly.type
_entity_poly.pdbx_seq_one_letter_code
_entity_poly.pdbx_strand_id
1 'polypeptide(L)'
;MTAGSNISSATVEVAGRNWLTAQLLMRGFEVATPVVDRGVDLIVFKEVGEQGIRALPLQLKCSSGESFSLDRKYEGRGIPLAYVWNVTSAPVVFLMTYEEALVVLGAKATATNSWSAGGKYAVTRVGADLRQRLQPFEGRWDWLAERLAAQPESGAS
;
A
#
# COMPACT_ATOMS: atom_id res chain seq x y z
N MET A 1 -18.38 30.52 -4.77
CA MET A 1 -17.36 30.12 -5.75
C MET A 1 -16.28 29.34 -5.01
N THR A 2 -16.35 28.02 -4.98
CA THR A 2 -15.27 27.19 -4.45
C THR A 2 -14.24 27.01 -5.56
N ALA A 3 -13.10 27.67 -5.44
CA ALA A 3 -11.94 27.32 -6.23
C ALA A 3 -11.59 25.86 -5.88
N GLY A 4 -11.91 24.92 -6.78
CA GLY A 4 -11.44 23.55 -6.67
C GLY A 4 -9.93 23.57 -6.79
N SER A 5 -9.22 23.62 -5.66
CA SER A 5 -7.78 23.48 -5.65
C SER A 5 -7.48 22.07 -6.18
N ASN A 6 -6.98 21.98 -7.41
CA ASN A 6 -6.37 20.74 -7.90
C ASN A 6 -5.15 20.44 -7.02
N ILE A 7 -5.35 19.60 -6.00
CA ILE A 7 -4.28 19.13 -5.14
C ILE A 7 -3.32 18.30 -6.00
N SER A 8 -2.04 18.63 -5.96
CA SER A 8 -1.03 17.92 -6.77
C SER A 8 -0.91 16.44 -6.34
N SER A 9 -0.50 15.58 -7.27
CA SER A 9 -0.23 14.16 -6.95
C SER A 9 0.81 14.00 -5.84
N ALA A 10 1.85 14.85 -5.83
CA ALA A 10 2.86 14.86 -4.78
C ALA A 10 2.26 15.22 -3.41
N THR A 11 1.34 16.18 -3.36
CA THR A 11 0.64 16.53 -2.11
C THR A 11 -0.25 15.38 -1.63
N VAL A 12 -0.96 14.70 -2.54
CA VAL A 12 -1.77 13.50 -2.21
C VAL A 12 -0.90 12.38 -1.65
N GLU A 13 0.28 12.16 -2.23
CA GLU A 13 1.22 11.15 -1.76
C GLU A 13 1.74 11.45 -0.35
N VAL A 14 2.19 12.69 -0.12
CA VAL A 14 2.67 13.12 1.22
C VAL A 14 1.55 13.03 2.25
N ALA A 15 0.35 13.51 1.92
CA ALA A 15 -0.79 13.48 2.85
C ALA A 15 -1.22 12.03 3.17
N GLY A 16 -1.31 11.17 2.16
CA GLY A 16 -1.68 9.76 2.34
C GLY A 16 -0.63 8.97 3.12
N ARG A 17 0.67 9.21 2.85
CA ARG A 17 1.76 8.61 3.62
C ARG A 17 1.71 9.04 5.09
N ASN A 18 1.58 10.35 5.35
CA ASN A 18 1.51 10.85 6.73
C ASN A 18 0.29 10.32 7.48
N TRP A 19 -0.86 10.23 6.80
CA TRP A 19 -2.05 9.62 7.39
C TRP A 19 -1.80 8.14 7.74
N LEU A 20 -1.22 7.35 6.84
CA LEU A 20 -0.92 5.95 7.12
C LEU A 20 0.11 5.80 8.24
N THR A 21 1.16 6.64 8.26
CA THR A 21 2.12 6.69 9.37
C THR A 21 1.43 6.95 10.70
N ALA A 22 0.52 7.93 10.78
CA ALA A 22 -0.23 8.19 12.00
C ALA A 22 -1.10 6.98 12.41
N GLN A 23 -1.78 6.32 11.45
CA GLN A 23 -2.56 5.11 11.73
C GLN A 23 -1.72 3.95 12.27
N LEU A 24 -0.49 3.78 11.76
CA LEU A 24 0.46 2.77 12.21
C LEU A 24 0.96 3.09 13.63
N LEU A 25 1.37 4.33 13.89
CA LEU A 25 1.84 4.76 15.22
C LEU A 25 0.74 4.62 16.29
N MET A 26 -0.49 5.02 15.97
CA MET A 26 -1.64 4.87 16.88
C MET A 26 -1.96 3.41 17.23
N ARG A 27 -1.47 2.45 16.43
CA ARG A 27 -1.61 1.00 16.65
C ARG A 27 -0.36 0.36 17.24
N GLY A 28 0.60 1.18 17.69
CA GLY A 28 1.83 0.74 18.33
C GLY A 28 2.84 0.10 17.39
N PHE A 29 2.74 0.35 16.08
CA PHE A 29 3.85 0.06 15.17
C PHE A 29 4.83 1.24 15.16
N GLU A 30 6.08 0.97 14.84
CA GLU A 30 7.06 1.99 14.50
C GLU A 30 7.25 2.08 12.99
N VAL A 31 7.70 3.25 12.51
CA VAL A 31 7.75 3.56 11.08
C VAL A 31 9.01 4.32 10.74
N ALA A 32 9.76 3.84 9.74
CA ALA A 32 10.88 4.54 9.12
C ALA A 32 10.59 4.84 7.65
N THR A 33 11.20 5.90 7.11
CA THR A 33 11.14 6.24 5.68
C THR A 33 12.52 6.02 5.06
N PRO A 34 12.65 5.25 3.98
CA PRO A 34 13.93 5.08 3.30
C PRO A 34 14.36 6.37 2.61
N VAL A 35 15.66 6.68 2.66
CA VAL A 35 16.24 7.84 1.97
C VAL A 35 16.23 7.65 0.44
N VAL A 36 16.37 6.40 -0.03
CA VAL A 36 16.37 6.05 -1.46
C VAL A 36 15.16 5.19 -1.77
N ASP A 37 14.32 5.67 -2.69
CA ASP A 37 13.18 4.92 -3.20
C ASP A 37 13.66 3.77 -4.11
N ARG A 38 13.51 2.54 -3.61
CA ARG A 38 13.70 1.29 -4.37
C ARG A 38 12.38 0.54 -4.50
N GLY A 39 11.26 1.24 -4.58
CA GLY A 39 9.92 0.68 -4.47
C GLY A 39 9.56 0.30 -3.03
N VAL A 40 10.04 1.08 -2.07
CA VAL A 40 9.69 1.00 -0.65
C VAL A 40 9.46 2.42 -0.20
N ASP A 41 8.26 2.69 0.31
CA ASP A 41 7.87 4.02 0.77
C ASP A 41 7.95 4.13 2.30
N LEU A 42 7.65 3.04 3.01
CA LEU A 42 7.72 2.95 4.46
C LEU A 42 8.35 1.62 4.88
N ILE A 43 8.97 1.60 6.04
CA ILE A 43 9.37 0.38 6.73
C ILE A 43 8.63 0.37 8.06
N VAL A 44 7.77 -0.63 8.25
CA VAL A 44 7.07 -0.86 9.52
C VAL A 44 7.91 -1.80 10.35
N PHE A 45 8.17 -1.47 11.60
CA PHE A 45 8.99 -2.30 12.46
C PHE A 45 8.49 -2.33 13.91
N LYS A 46 9.01 -3.31 14.66
CA LYS A 46 8.83 -3.45 16.11
C LYS A 46 10.08 -4.07 16.71
N GLU A 47 10.41 -3.65 17.93
CA GLU A 47 11.37 -4.33 18.79
C GLU A 47 10.84 -5.72 19.19
N VAL A 48 11.75 -6.68 19.29
CA VAL A 48 11.52 -8.07 19.71
C VAL A 48 12.69 -8.49 20.60
N GLY A 49 12.41 -8.91 21.84
CA GLY A 49 13.45 -9.21 22.82
C GLY A 49 14.23 -7.96 23.26
N GLU A 50 15.46 -8.15 23.76
CA GLU A 50 16.29 -7.03 24.26
C GLU A 50 17.02 -6.25 23.14
N GLN A 51 17.23 -6.86 21.97
CA GLN A 51 18.04 -6.26 20.89
C GLN A 51 17.53 -6.54 19.46
N GLY A 52 16.44 -7.31 19.30
CA GLY A 52 15.93 -7.71 18.00
C GLY A 52 14.96 -6.68 17.42
N ILE A 53 14.96 -6.55 16.10
CA ILE A 53 13.97 -5.78 15.34
C ILE A 53 13.41 -6.69 14.26
N ARG A 54 12.08 -6.69 14.10
CA ARG A 54 11.44 -7.20 12.89
C ARG A 54 11.00 -6.02 12.05
N ALA A 55 11.27 -6.08 10.74
CA ALA A 55 11.00 -4.99 9.83
C ALA A 55 10.31 -5.50 8.56
N LEU A 56 9.25 -4.82 8.15
CA LEU A 56 8.45 -5.13 6.97
C LEU A 56 8.39 -3.89 6.06
N PRO A 57 9.00 -3.92 4.87
CA PRO A 57 8.88 -2.84 3.91
C PRO A 57 7.44 -2.77 3.35
N LEU A 58 6.94 -1.57 3.10
CA LEU A 58 5.66 -1.31 2.44
C LEU A 58 5.86 -0.42 1.21
N GLN A 59 5.14 -0.72 0.14
CA GLN A 59 4.96 0.19 -0.99
C GLN A 59 3.58 0.83 -0.90
N LEU A 60 3.52 2.16 -0.94
CA LEU A 60 2.31 2.94 -0.86
C LEU A 60 1.81 3.32 -2.25
N LYS A 61 0.49 3.46 -2.35
CA LYS A 61 -0.23 4.02 -3.49
C LYS A 61 -1.35 4.91 -2.96
N CYS A 62 -1.13 6.22 -2.99
CA CYS A 62 -2.07 7.20 -2.46
C CYS A 62 -2.92 7.81 -3.57
N SER A 63 -4.19 8.08 -3.29
CA SER A 63 -5.11 8.74 -4.23
C SER A 63 -6.07 9.66 -3.52
N SER A 64 -6.42 10.77 -4.16
CA SER A 64 -7.40 11.73 -3.64
C SER A 64 -8.81 11.14 -3.57
N GLY A 65 -9.10 10.15 -4.41
CA GLY A 65 -10.36 9.38 -4.43
C GLY A 65 -10.10 7.88 -4.54
N GLU A 66 -11.07 7.14 -5.07
CA GLU A 66 -10.93 5.71 -5.31
C GLU A 66 -10.15 5.44 -6.61
N SER A 67 -9.02 4.74 -6.51
CA SER A 67 -8.26 4.31 -7.68
C SER A 67 -7.44 3.07 -7.39
N PHE A 68 -7.28 2.19 -8.37
CA PHE A 68 -6.49 0.98 -8.21
C PHE A 68 -5.44 0.89 -9.30
N SER A 69 -4.23 0.47 -8.95
CA SER A 69 -3.19 0.20 -9.94
C SER A 69 -2.24 -0.87 -9.47
N LEU A 70 -1.68 -1.63 -10.41
CA LEU A 70 -0.68 -2.64 -10.15
C LEU A 70 0.41 -2.55 -11.21
N ASP A 71 1.65 -2.74 -10.80
CA ASP A 71 2.85 -2.64 -11.63
C ASP A 71 3.66 -3.93 -11.46
N ARG A 72 3.99 -4.60 -12.55
CA ARG A 72 4.69 -5.89 -12.57
C ARG A 72 6.07 -5.82 -11.95
N LYS A 73 6.68 -4.64 -11.83
CA LYS A 73 7.98 -4.50 -11.15
C LYS A 73 7.96 -4.91 -9.67
N TYR A 74 6.78 -5.09 -9.07
CA TYR A 74 6.61 -5.56 -7.69
C TYR A 74 6.37 -7.07 -7.58
N GLU A 75 6.21 -7.77 -8.70
CA GLU A 75 6.03 -9.22 -8.75
C GLU A 75 7.22 -9.94 -8.09
N GLY A 76 6.93 -10.89 -7.20
CA GLY A 76 7.94 -11.71 -6.51
C GLY A 76 8.81 -10.96 -5.50
N ARG A 77 8.62 -9.65 -5.29
CA ARG A 77 9.42 -8.87 -4.34
C ARG A 77 9.05 -9.09 -2.88
N GLY A 78 7.88 -9.68 -2.61
CA GLY A 78 7.39 -9.94 -1.26
C GLY A 78 7.02 -8.68 -0.46
N ILE A 79 7.05 -7.49 -1.07
CA ILE A 79 6.71 -6.21 -0.44
C ILE A 79 5.19 -6.02 -0.48
N PRO A 80 4.50 -5.95 0.68
CA PRO A 80 3.10 -5.57 0.73
C PRO A 80 2.79 -4.22 0.10
N LEU A 81 1.61 -4.13 -0.49
CA LEU A 81 1.07 -2.92 -1.11
C LEU A 81 0.02 -2.30 -0.19
N ALA A 82 0.17 -1.00 0.09
CA ALA A 82 -0.76 -0.19 0.85
C ALA A 82 -1.45 0.83 -0.07
N TYR A 83 -2.73 0.62 -0.36
CA TYR A 83 -3.53 1.53 -1.16
C TYR A 83 -4.30 2.48 -0.25
N VAL A 84 -3.92 3.75 -0.21
CA VAL A 84 -4.60 4.78 0.58
C VAL A 84 -5.55 5.56 -0.34
N TRP A 85 -6.84 5.35 -0.16
CA TRP A 85 -7.90 6.03 -0.93
C TRP A 85 -8.43 7.23 -0.19
N ASN A 86 -9.14 8.10 -0.92
CA ASN A 86 -9.93 9.19 -0.35
C ASN A 86 -9.11 10.11 0.58
N VAL A 87 -7.82 10.31 0.26
CA VAL A 87 -6.85 11.04 1.10
C VAL A 87 -7.34 12.43 1.49
N THR A 88 -8.18 13.05 0.67
CA THR A 88 -8.65 14.43 0.85
C THR A 88 -9.96 14.54 1.63
N SER A 89 -10.57 13.42 2.03
CA SER A 89 -11.86 13.39 2.71
C SER A 89 -11.86 12.41 3.89
N ALA A 90 -12.18 11.15 3.65
CA ALA A 90 -12.24 10.08 4.64
C ALA A 90 -11.29 8.96 4.20
N PRO A 91 -9.99 9.05 4.54
CA PRO A 91 -9.02 8.12 4.02
C PRO A 91 -9.24 6.71 4.54
N VAL A 92 -9.03 5.73 3.68
CA VAL A 92 -9.05 4.30 4.01
C VAL A 92 -7.82 3.63 3.42
N VAL A 93 -7.33 2.57 4.05
CA VAL A 93 -6.22 1.78 3.51
C VAL A 93 -6.67 0.38 3.16
N PHE A 94 -6.23 -0.12 2.01
CA PHE A 94 -6.28 -1.53 1.66
C PHE A 94 -4.87 -2.11 1.70
N LEU A 95 -4.70 -3.19 2.46
CA LEU A 95 -3.42 -3.86 2.69
C LEU A 95 -3.46 -5.25 2.06
N MET A 96 -2.52 -5.51 1.16
CA MET A 96 -2.51 -6.76 0.40
C MET A 96 -1.10 -7.14 -0.08
N THR A 97 -0.89 -8.42 -0.38
CA THR A 97 0.27 -8.86 -1.16
C THR A 97 0.12 -8.49 -2.64
N TYR A 98 1.21 -8.66 -3.41
CA TYR A 98 1.15 -8.50 -4.87
C TYR A 98 0.18 -9.52 -5.51
N GLU A 99 0.17 -10.76 -5.03
CA GLU A 99 -0.66 -11.85 -5.54
C GLU A 99 -2.14 -11.57 -5.27
N GLU A 100 -2.48 -11.10 -4.06
CA GLU A 100 -3.82 -10.64 -3.72
C GLU A 100 -4.24 -9.46 -4.62
N ALA A 101 -3.35 -8.48 -4.82
CA ALA A 101 -3.61 -7.36 -5.72
C ALA A 101 -3.83 -7.81 -7.18
N LEU A 102 -3.11 -8.84 -7.63
CA LEU A 102 -3.25 -9.42 -8.97
C LEU A 102 -4.60 -10.13 -9.13
N VAL A 103 -5.06 -10.86 -8.11
CA VAL A 103 -6.40 -11.47 -8.08
C VAL A 103 -7.48 -10.37 -8.11
N VAL A 104 -7.31 -9.30 -7.32
CA VAL A 104 -8.17 -8.10 -7.35
C VAL A 104 -8.14 -7.39 -8.70
N LEU A 105 -7.04 -7.43 -9.43
CA LEU A 105 -6.98 -6.88 -10.78
C LEU A 105 -7.85 -7.69 -11.74
N GLY A 106 -7.74 -9.02 -11.68
CA GLY A 106 -8.54 -9.98 -12.43
C GLY A 106 -8.09 -10.15 -13.90
N ALA A 107 -8.50 -11.28 -14.49
CA ALA A 107 -8.02 -11.73 -15.80
C ALA A 107 -8.29 -10.75 -16.95
N LYS A 108 -9.40 -9.99 -16.89
CA LYS A 108 -9.73 -8.99 -17.93
C LYS A 108 -8.69 -7.89 -18.02
N ALA A 109 -8.19 -7.41 -16.88
CA ALA A 109 -7.21 -6.34 -16.83
C ALA A 109 -5.81 -6.85 -17.22
N THR A 110 -5.44 -8.07 -16.82
CA THR A 110 -4.16 -8.68 -17.19
C THR A 110 -4.08 -9.08 -18.67
N ALA A 111 -5.22 -9.22 -19.36
CA ALA A 111 -5.26 -9.44 -20.81
C ALA A 111 -5.04 -8.16 -21.66
N THR A 112 -5.00 -6.98 -21.03
CA THR A 112 -4.86 -5.71 -21.77
C THR A 112 -3.41 -5.42 -22.19
N ASN A 113 -3.23 -4.68 -23.29
CA ASN A 113 -1.89 -4.26 -23.76
C ASN A 113 -1.13 -3.41 -22.74
N SER A 114 -1.84 -2.58 -21.95
CA SER A 114 -1.22 -1.82 -20.85
C SER A 114 -0.54 -2.74 -19.84
N TRP A 115 -1.11 -3.92 -19.58
CA TRP A 115 -0.52 -4.91 -18.71
C TRP A 115 0.54 -5.77 -19.42
N SER A 116 0.18 -6.40 -20.53
CA SER A 116 1.03 -7.39 -21.21
C SER A 116 2.30 -6.78 -21.79
N ALA A 117 2.20 -5.60 -22.41
CA ALA A 117 3.35 -4.89 -22.99
C ALA A 117 3.84 -3.74 -22.10
N GLY A 118 2.94 -3.02 -21.44
CA GLY A 118 3.30 -1.84 -20.63
C GLY A 118 3.72 -2.16 -19.19
N GLY A 119 3.46 -3.37 -18.70
CA GLY A 119 3.83 -3.81 -17.36
C GLY A 119 3.04 -3.18 -16.21
N LYS A 120 2.01 -2.38 -16.50
CA LYS A 120 1.21 -1.69 -15.48
C LYS A 120 -0.24 -1.53 -15.92
N TYR A 121 -1.17 -1.73 -14.98
CA TYR A 121 -2.57 -1.41 -15.18
C TYR A 121 -3.05 -0.41 -14.12
N ALA A 122 -3.91 0.53 -14.50
CA ALA A 122 -4.47 1.52 -13.59
C ALA A 122 -5.93 1.82 -13.92
N VAL A 123 -6.73 2.01 -12.87
CA VAL A 123 -8.14 2.38 -12.89
C VAL A 123 -8.29 3.63 -12.02
N THR A 124 -8.68 4.74 -12.63
CA THR A 124 -8.92 6.01 -11.93
C THR A 124 -10.38 6.23 -11.53
N ARG A 125 -11.28 5.32 -11.96
CA ARG A 125 -12.69 5.29 -11.56
C ARG A 125 -13.09 3.87 -11.21
N VAL A 126 -13.08 3.57 -9.92
CA VAL A 126 -13.39 2.22 -9.39
C VAL A 126 -14.89 1.96 -9.51
N GLY A 127 -15.26 0.94 -10.29
CA GLY A 127 -16.64 0.43 -10.39
C GLY A 127 -17.04 -0.44 -9.20
N ALA A 128 -18.34 -0.74 -9.08
CA ALA A 128 -18.88 -1.52 -7.95
C ALA A 128 -18.19 -2.90 -7.77
N ASP A 129 -17.95 -3.61 -8.87
CA ASP A 129 -17.27 -4.92 -8.86
C ASP A 129 -15.86 -4.85 -8.26
N LEU A 130 -15.04 -3.89 -8.69
CA LEU A 130 -13.68 -3.74 -8.18
C LEU A 130 -13.69 -3.29 -6.71
N ARG A 131 -14.62 -2.41 -6.32
CA ARG A 131 -14.80 -1.99 -4.93
C ARG A 131 -15.14 -3.20 -4.04
N GLN A 132 -16.06 -4.06 -4.48
CA GLN A 132 -16.44 -5.26 -3.75
C GLN A 132 -15.27 -6.23 -3.58
N ARG A 133 -14.45 -6.41 -4.62
CA ARG A 133 -13.24 -7.26 -4.55
C ARG A 133 -12.16 -6.68 -3.62
N LEU A 134 -12.12 -5.36 -3.44
CA LEU A 134 -11.17 -4.69 -2.56
C LEU A 134 -11.60 -4.69 -1.08
N GLN A 135 -12.89 -4.68 -0.81
CA GLN A 135 -13.45 -4.56 0.55
C GLN A 135 -12.83 -5.50 1.59
N PRO A 136 -12.53 -6.79 1.31
CA PRO A 136 -11.90 -7.67 2.29
C PRO A 136 -10.49 -7.23 2.73
N PHE A 137 -9.86 -6.35 1.96
CA PHE A 137 -8.50 -5.86 2.19
C PHE A 137 -8.45 -4.56 3.00
N GLU A 138 -9.61 -3.96 3.28
CA GLU A 138 -9.70 -2.69 4.02
C GLU A 138 -9.22 -2.88 5.46
N GLY A 139 -8.29 -2.04 5.91
CA GLY A 139 -7.88 -1.97 7.31
C GLY A 139 -7.40 -3.29 7.91
N ARG A 140 -6.75 -4.17 7.12
CA ARG A 140 -6.21 -5.46 7.61
C ARG A 140 -4.98 -5.27 8.53
N TRP A 141 -5.19 -4.65 9.68
CA TRP A 141 -4.14 -4.33 10.65
C TRP A 141 -3.56 -5.59 11.32
N ASP A 142 -4.40 -6.57 11.65
CA ASP A 142 -3.96 -7.83 12.25
C ASP A 142 -3.09 -8.63 11.26
N TRP A 143 -3.50 -8.68 9.99
CA TRP A 143 -2.68 -9.26 8.92
C TRP A 143 -1.31 -8.57 8.81
N LEU A 144 -1.26 -7.25 8.93
CA LEU A 144 0.02 -6.53 8.91
C LEU A 144 0.89 -6.91 10.10
N ALA A 145 0.31 -7.03 11.29
CA ALA A 145 0.99 -7.49 12.49
C ALA A 145 1.53 -8.92 12.34
N GLU A 146 0.72 -9.84 11.80
CA GLU A 146 1.11 -11.22 11.51
C GLU A 146 2.27 -11.28 10.51
N ARG A 147 2.21 -10.49 9.43
CA ARG A 147 3.29 -10.44 8.44
C ARG A 147 4.58 -9.88 9.01
N LEU A 148 4.48 -8.85 9.86
CA LEU A 148 5.62 -8.31 10.57
C LEU A 148 6.22 -9.35 11.53
N ALA A 149 5.37 -10.04 12.29
CA ALA A 149 5.78 -11.12 13.19
C ALA A 149 6.34 -12.34 12.45
N ALA A 150 6.07 -12.50 11.15
CA ALA A 150 6.68 -13.53 10.31
C ALA A 150 8.03 -13.12 9.70
N GLN A 151 8.43 -11.84 9.81
CA GLN A 151 9.75 -11.40 9.33
C GLN A 151 10.85 -11.98 10.22
N PRO A 152 12.02 -12.30 9.65
CA PRO A 152 13.17 -12.69 10.46
C PRO A 152 13.52 -11.59 11.47
N GLU A 153 13.95 -12.00 12.65
CA GLU A 153 14.50 -11.09 13.65
C GLU A 153 15.90 -10.66 13.23
N SER A 154 16.22 -9.38 13.37
CA SER A 154 17.57 -8.87 13.11
C SER A 154 18.61 -9.61 13.96
N GLY A 155 19.70 -10.07 13.35
CA GLY A 155 20.74 -10.82 14.06
C GLY A 155 20.44 -12.31 14.23
N ALA A 156 19.26 -12.80 13.80
CA ALA A 156 19.03 -14.23 13.64
C ALA A 156 19.92 -14.77 12.50
N SER A 157 20.74 -15.77 12.82
CA SER A 157 21.60 -16.50 11.87
C SER A 157 20.97 -17.82 11.51
#